data_AF-A0A7C7CL94-F1
#
_entry.id   AF-A0A7C7CL94-F1
#
_cell.length_a   1.000
_cell.length_b   1.000
_cell.length_c   1.000
_cell.angle_alpha   90.00
_cell.angle_beta   90.00
_cell.angle_gamma   90.00
#
_symmetry.space_group_name_H-M   'P 1'
#
loop_
_entity.id
_entity.type
_entity.pdbx_description
1 polymer ?
#
loop_
_entity_poly.entity_id
_entity_poly.type
_entity_poly.pdbx_seq_one_letter_code
_entity_poly.pdbx_strand_id
1 'polypeptide(L)'
;MSKGADDELIVLAAIEDADAAREILTKIFSDTLFTPSPEPYYKTKLIKPDDLKIMRHHPNLIAISLNNDLTNPGTRLVKQILPKDSYKNSKENNPFILTVEPYAKLQTMLVINGKSTESILTAINKHGNK
;
A
#
# COMPACT_ATOMS: atom_id res chain seq x y z
N MET A 1 3.49 -21.39 -15.49
CA MET A 1 2.03 -21.33 -15.25
C MET A 1 1.74 -19.92 -14.72
N SER A 2 0.95 -19.16 -15.49
CA SER A 2 0.43 -17.78 -15.31
C SER A 2 1.31 -16.69 -14.69
N LYS A 3 1.96 -15.86 -15.54
CA LYS A 3 2.51 -14.55 -15.15
C LYS A 3 1.44 -13.55 -14.68
N GLY A 4 0.17 -13.75 -15.05
CA GLY A 4 -0.87 -12.73 -14.89
C GLY A 4 -1.36 -12.48 -13.46
N ALA A 5 -1.13 -13.39 -12.51
CA ALA A 5 -1.45 -13.16 -11.09
C ALA A 5 -0.30 -12.47 -10.32
N ASP A 6 0.93 -12.62 -10.80
CA ASP A 6 2.11 -11.99 -10.21
C ASP A 6 2.16 -10.48 -10.53
N ASP A 7 1.56 -10.08 -11.66
CA ASP A 7 1.52 -8.69 -12.13
C ASP A 7 0.36 -7.86 -11.53
N GLU A 8 -0.54 -8.46 -10.73
CA GLU A 8 -1.64 -7.74 -10.07
C GLU A 8 -1.24 -7.32 -8.65
N LEU A 9 -1.53 -6.06 -8.30
CA LEU A 9 -1.38 -5.50 -6.95
C LEU A 9 -2.78 -5.26 -6.37
N ILE A 10 -3.10 -5.99 -5.32
CA ILE A 10 -4.37 -5.90 -4.60
C ILE A 10 -4.27 -4.78 -3.56
N VAL A 11 -4.96 -3.67 -3.80
CA VAL A 11 -4.89 -2.44 -2.98
C VAL A 11 -6.13 -2.31 -2.10
N LEU A 12 -5.96 -2.55 -0.81
CA LEU A 12 -6.96 -2.40 0.24
C LEU A 12 -6.92 -0.95 0.76
N ALA A 13 -7.86 -0.13 0.30
CA ALA A 13 -8.00 1.28 0.72
C ALA A 13 -9.48 1.64 0.85
N ALA A 14 -9.79 2.68 1.63
CA ALA A 14 -11.15 3.23 1.65
C ALA A 14 -11.52 3.77 0.26
N ILE A 15 -12.81 3.74 -0.06
CA ILE A 15 -13.29 4.24 -1.37
C ILE A 15 -13.03 5.74 -1.51
N GLU A 16 -13.22 6.50 -0.43
CA GLU A 16 -12.89 7.94 -0.39
C GLU A 16 -11.40 8.24 -0.60
N ASP A 17 -10.52 7.27 -0.33
CA ASP A 17 -9.06 7.40 -0.44
C ASP A 17 -8.53 6.89 -1.79
N ALA A 18 -9.41 6.43 -2.70
CA ALA A 18 -9.02 5.73 -3.92
C ALA A 18 -8.10 6.57 -4.83
N ASP A 19 -8.38 7.87 -4.98
CA ASP A 19 -7.59 8.74 -5.85
C ASP A 19 -6.23 9.06 -5.23
N ALA A 20 -6.18 9.34 -3.94
CA ALA A 20 -4.93 9.52 -3.21
C ALA A 20 -4.08 8.24 -3.20
N ALA A 21 -4.70 7.06 -3.06
CA ALA A 21 -4.02 5.78 -3.18
C ALA A 21 -3.37 5.60 -4.56
N ARG A 22 -4.09 5.92 -5.65
CA ARG A 22 -3.54 5.88 -7.01
C ARG A 22 -2.37 6.82 -7.18
N GLU A 23 -2.50 8.06 -6.69
CA GLU A 23 -1.43 9.07 -6.75
C GLU A 23 -0.16 8.57 -6.05
N ILE A 24 -0.30 8.09 -4.81
CA ILE A 24 0.81 7.54 -4.03
C ILE A 24 1.49 6.39 -4.78
N LEU A 25 0.72 5.42 -5.25
CA LEU A 25 1.29 4.25 -5.95
C LEU A 25 1.95 4.65 -7.27
N THR A 26 1.34 5.57 -8.01
CA THR A 26 1.94 6.12 -9.24
C THR A 26 3.28 6.76 -8.90
N LYS A 27 3.34 7.61 -7.87
CA LYS A 27 4.59 8.27 -7.49
C LYS A 27 5.67 7.28 -7.03
N ILE A 28 5.32 6.24 -6.27
CA ILE A 28 6.27 5.19 -5.84
C ILE A 28 6.86 4.47 -7.05
N PHE A 29 6.01 4.01 -7.98
CA PHE A 29 6.45 3.14 -9.06
C PHE A 29 6.98 3.90 -10.28
N SER A 30 6.53 5.14 -10.51
CA SER A 30 7.02 5.97 -11.62
C SER A 30 8.44 6.50 -11.39
N ASP A 31 8.85 6.78 -10.13
CA ASP A 31 10.23 7.21 -9.81
C ASP A 31 11.24 6.07 -9.95
N THR A 32 10.81 4.83 -9.72
CA THR A 32 11.68 3.64 -9.81
C THR A 32 11.89 3.11 -11.23
N LEU A 33 11.14 3.60 -12.22
CA LEU A 33 11.13 3.08 -13.59
C LEU A 33 11.68 4.12 -14.60
N PHE A 34 12.88 4.66 -14.35
CA PHE A 34 13.65 5.43 -15.35
C PHE A 34 14.26 4.51 -16.43
N THR A 35 13.42 3.77 -17.17
CA THR A 35 13.82 3.15 -18.44
C THR A 35 12.91 3.66 -19.55
N PRO A 36 13.45 4.10 -20.70
CA PRO A 36 12.66 4.74 -21.75
C PRO A 36 11.88 3.72 -22.61
N SER A 37 10.90 3.00 -22.05
CA SER A 37 9.81 2.28 -22.77
C SER A 37 8.77 1.61 -21.81
N PRO A 38 7.57 1.16 -22.28
CA PRO A 38 6.24 1.70 -21.97
C PRO A 38 5.29 0.68 -21.26
N GLU A 39 4.07 1.09 -20.90
CA GLU A 39 3.05 0.34 -20.08
C GLU A 39 3.43 0.07 -18.61
N PRO A 40 2.49 0.24 -17.65
CA PRO A 40 2.77 -0.18 -16.28
C PRO A 40 2.89 -1.70 -16.25
N TYR A 41 4.07 -2.20 -15.85
CA TYR A 41 4.36 -3.62 -15.61
C TYR A 41 3.49 -4.27 -14.51
N TYR A 42 2.54 -3.52 -13.94
CA TYR A 42 1.65 -3.93 -12.89
C TYR A 42 0.23 -3.40 -13.12
N LYS A 43 -0.77 -4.15 -12.68
CA LYS A 43 -2.17 -3.70 -12.62
C LYS A 43 -2.58 -3.55 -11.17
N THR A 44 -3.09 -2.39 -10.79
CA THR A 44 -3.67 -2.22 -9.45
C THR A 44 -5.16 -2.53 -9.49
N LYS A 45 -5.62 -3.29 -8.50
CA LYS A 45 -7.04 -3.55 -8.27
C LYS A 45 -7.39 -3.04 -6.89
N LEU A 46 -8.23 -2.01 -6.84
CA LEU A 46 -8.73 -1.47 -5.57
C LEU A 46 -9.85 -2.37 -5.04
N ILE A 47 -9.78 -2.72 -3.76
CA ILE A 47 -10.77 -3.53 -3.06
C ILE A 47 -11.05 -2.92 -1.68
N LYS A 48 -12.24 -3.20 -1.15
CA LYS A 48 -12.62 -2.70 0.17
C LYS A 48 -11.75 -3.33 1.24
N PRO A 49 -11.38 -2.59 2.30
CA PRO A 49 -10.55 -3.12 3.39
C PRO A 49 -11.15 -4.35 4.07
N ASP A 50 -12.48 -4.42 4.17
CA ASP A 50 -13.21 -5.56 4.76
C ASP A 50 -13.05 -6.86 3.97
N ASP A 51 -12.70 -6.78 2.69
CA ASP A 51 -12.50 -7.95 1.80
C ASP A 51 -11.11 -8.56 1.93
N LEU A 52 -10.24 -8.07 2.84
CA LEU A 52 -8.91 -8.64 3.07
C LEU A 52 -8.96 -10.16 3.24
N LYS A 53 -9.96 -10.69 3.98
CA LYS A 53 -10.09 -12.13 4.24
C LYS A 53 -10.14 -12.96 2.96
N ILE A 54 -10.79 -12.44 1.92
CA ILE A 54 -10.92 -13.10 0.60
C ILE A 54 -9.58 -13.02 -0.16
N MET A 55 -8.84 -11.92 0.05
CA MET A 55 -7.58 -11.64 -0.65
C MET A 55 -6.32 -12.16 0.04
N ARG A 56 -6.42 -12.80 1.21
CA ARG A 56 -5.27 -13.28 2.01
C ARG A 56 -4.32 -14.23 1.27
N HIS A 57 -4.78 -14.89 0.21
CA HIS A 57 -3.95 -15.79 -0.59
C HIS A 57 -3.27 -15.12 -1.78
N HIS A 58 -3.57 -13.83 -2.04
CA HIS A 58 -2.95 -13.10 -3.14
C HIS A 58 -1.46 -12.85 -2.87
N PRO A 59 -0.55 -13.06 -3.83
CA PRO A 59 0.89 -12.93 -3.61
C PRO A 59 1.30 -11.50 -3.25
N ASN A 60 0.65 -10.49 -3.83
CA ASN A 60 0.99 -9.08 -3.61
C ASN A 60 -0.20 -8.31 -3.03
N LEU A 61 -0.05 -7.83 -1.80
CA LEU A 61 -1.06 -7.03 -1.09
C LEU A 61 -0.51 -5.64 -0.76
N ILE A 62 -1.36 -4.63 -0.85
CA ILE A 62 -1.08 -3.28 -0.35
C ILE A 62 -2.25 -2.85 0.55
N ALA A 63 -1.98 -2.47 1.79
CA ALA A 63 -2.98 -1.86 2.67
C ALA A 63 -2.63 -0.39 2.92
N ILE A 64 -3.57 0.50 2.66
CA ILE A 64 -3.36 1.95 2.74
C ILE A 64 -4.26 2.57 3.80
N SER A 65 -3.66 3.35 4.67
CA SER A 65 -4.34 4.23 5.63
C SER A 65 -3.82 5.64 5.46
N LEU A 66 -4.73 6.49 5.00
CA LEU A 66 -4.60 7.94 5.02
C LEU A 66 -5.35 8.41 6.27
N ASN A 67 -4.88 9.45 6.96
CA ASN A 67 -5.49 9.98 8.20
C ASN A 67 -5.47 9.04 9.44
N ASN A 68 -5.95 9.55 10.58
CA ASN A 68 -6.01 8.84 11.86
C ASN A 68 -7.45 8.50 12.30
N ASP A 69 -8.42 8.68 11.41
CA ASP A 69 -9.83 8.46 11.69
C ASP A 69 -10.18 6.97 11.58
N LEU A 70 -10.69 6.38 12.66
CA LEU A 70 -11.09 4.96 12.69
C LEU A 70 -12.46 4.70 12.03
N THR A 71 -13.21 5.74 11.68
CA THR A 71 -14.41 5.59 10.84
C THR A 71 -14.01 5.19 9.42
N ASN A 72 -12.88 5.70 8.93
CA ASN A 72 -12.29 5.30 7.66
C ASN A 72 -11.87 3.81 7.71
N PRO A 73 -12.38 2.97 6.80
CA PRO A 73 -12.15 1.52 6.83
C PRO A 73 -10.69 1.13 6.54
N GLY A 74 -9.95 1.92 5.75
CA GLY A 74 -8.53 1.67 5.47
C GLY A 74 -7.68 1.88 6.73
N THR A 75 -7.95 2.96 7.46
CA THR A 75 -7.30 3.26 8.74
C THR A 75 -7.62 2.24 9.81
N ARG A 76 -8.88 1.80 9.90
CA ARG A 76 -9.27 0.72 10.81
C ARG A 76 -8.56 -0.60 10.48
N LEU A 77 -8.47 -0.98 9.20
CA LEU A 77 -7.76 -2.18 8.78
C LEU A 77 -6.28 -2.13 9.16
N VAL A 78 -5.59 -1.05 8.81
CA VAL A 78 -4.15 -0.89 9.11
C VAL A 78 -3.90 -0.93 10.62
N LYS A 79 -4.82 -0.36 11.41
CA LYS A 79 -4.75 -0.43 12.88
C LYS A 79 -4.88 -1.85 13.44
N GLN A 80 -5.64 -2.72 12.77
CA GLN A 80 -5.84 -4.11 13.19
C GLN A 80 -4.66 -5.01 12.84
N ILE A 81 -3.99 -4.76 11.70
CA ILE A 81 -2.89 -5.62 11.23
C ILE A 81 -1.53 -5.26 11.84
N LEU A 82 -1.31 -3.99 12.21
CA LEU A 82 -0.03 -3.54 12.73
C LEU A 82 0.03 -3.59 14.27
N PRO A 83 1.17 -3.97 14.86
CA PRO A 83 1.45 -3.70 16.28
C PRO A 83 1.30 -2.21 16.60
N LYS A 84 0.90 -1.91 17.84
CA LYS A 84 0.59 -0.53 18.28
C LYS A 84 1.73 0.46 18.01
N ASP A 85 2.97 0.05 18.25
CA ASP A 85 4.14 0.91 18.07
C ASP A 85 4.48 1.10 16.59
N SER A 86 4.39 0.04 15.77
CA SER A 86 4.57 0.14 14.32
C SER A 86 3.53 1.05 13.68
N TYR A 87 2.26 0.98 14.12
CA TYR A 87 1.20 1.87 13.66
C TYR A 87 1.51 3.34 13.98
N LYS A 88 1.93 3.63 15.22
CA LYS A 88 2.26 5.02 15.63
C LYS A 88 3.49 5.53 14.90
N ASN A 89 4.57 4.75 14.92
CA ASN A 89 5.83 5.11 14.29
C ASN A 89 5.68 5.37 12.78
N SER A 90 4.83 4.60 12.09
CA SER A 90 4.63 4.81 10.65
C SER A 90 3.88 6.11 10.33
N LYS A 91 2.93 6.53 11.16
CA LYS A 91 2.25 7.83 11.00
C LYS A 91 3.19 9.03 11.18
N GLU A 92 4.23 8.88 11.98
CA GLU A 92 5.11 9.98 12.38
C GLU A 92 6.43 10.02 11.59
N ASN A 93 7.00 8.86 11.27
CA ASN A 93 8.35 8.73 10.73
C ASN A 93 8.35 8.13 9.32
N ASN A 94 8.30 6.80 9.21
CA ASN A 94 8.33 6.10 7.92
C ASN A 94 6.97 5.44 7.64
N PRO A 95 6.19 5.94 6.68
CA PRO A 95 4.86 5.40 6.40
C PRO A 95 4.88 4.02 5.74
N PHE A 96 6.04 3.54 5.28
CA PHE A 96 6.16 2.28 4.54
C PHE A 96 6.64 1.14 5.43
N ILE A 97 5.84 0.08 5.49
CA ILE A 97 6.16 -1.16 6.20
C ILE A 97 6.00 -2.33 5.24
N LEU A 98 7.10 -2.98 4.88
CA LEU A 98 7.09 -4.19 4.06
C LEU A 98 7.08 -5.43 4.96
N THR A 99 6.12 -6.32 4.74
CA THR A 99 5.97 -7.58 5.48
C THR A 99 6.01 -8.75 4.51
N VAL A 100 6.75 -9.80 4.89
CA VAL A 100 6.90 -11.04 4.11
C VAL A 100 6.05 -12.13 4.78
N GLU A 101 5.31 -12.87 3.97
CA GLU A 101 4.44 -13.99 4.33
C GLU A 101 3.46 -13.72 5.51
N PRO A 102 2.71 -12.59 5.54
CA PRO A 102 1.80 -12.30 6.66
C PRO A 102 0.62 -13.27 6.74
N TYR A 103 0.18 -13.86 5.61
CA TYR A 103 -0.94 -14.80 5.56
C TYR A 103 -0.69 -16.04 4.70
N ALA A 104 0.17 -15.96 3.69
CA ALA A 104 0.46 -17.05 2.75
C ALA A 104 1.94 -17.11 2.38
N LYS A 105 2.40 -18.28 1.91
CA LYS A 105 3.79 -18.46 1.43
C LYS A 105 4.05 -17.61 0.19
N LEU A 106 5.28 -17.11 0.07
CA LEU A 106 5.75 -16.23 -1.00
C LEU A 106 4.92 -14.93 -1.15
N GLN A 107 4.17 -14.55 -0.13
CA GLN A 107 3.37 -13.33 -0.13
C GLN A 107 4.20 -12.13 0.32
N THR A 108 4.00 -11.00 -0.34
CA THR A 108 4.50 -9.70 0.07
C THR A 108 3.33 -8.77 0.37
N MET A 109 3.38 -8.09 1.52
CA MET A 109 2.41 -7.07 1.89
C MET A 109 3.12 -5.76 2.19
N LEU A 110 2.78 -4.71 1.44
CA LEU A 110 3.17 -3.35 1.76
C LEU A 110 2.04 -2.67 2.55
N VAL A 111 2.34 -2.18 3.75
CA VAL A 111 1.45 -1.30 4.48
C VAL A 111 1.94 0.13 4.32
N ILE A 112 1.05 1.01 3.85
CA ILE A 112 1.28 2.46 3.71
C ILE A 112 0.40 3.15 4.75
N ASN A 113 1.01 3.71 5.78
CA ASN A 113 0.30 4.28 6.91
C ASN A 113 0.80 5.70 7.20
N GLY A 114 0.12 6.71 6.66
CA GLY A 114 0.51 8.12 6.81
C GLY A 114 -0.59 8.99 7.38
N LYS A 115 -0.24 10.12 8.00
CA LYS A 115 -1.21 11.07 8.58
C LYS A 115 -2.00 11.84 7.52
N SER A 116 -1.46 11.98 6.31
CA SER A 116 -2.12 12.56 5.13
C SER A 116 -1.41 12.12 3.84
N THR A 117 -2.03 12.31 2.69
CA THR A 117 -1.43 12.06 1.37
C THR A 117 -0.11 12.82 1.21
N GLU A 118 -0.08 14.12 1.56
CA GLU A 118 1.11 14.97 1.45
C GLU A 118 2.26 14.47 2.32
N SER A 119 1.95 13.94 3.51
CA SER A 119 2.97 13.37 4.39
C SER A 119 3.65 12.14 3.78
N ILE A 120 2.89 11.32 3.05
CA ILE A 120 3.38 10.13 2.36
C ILE A 120 4.19 10.55 1.13
N LEU A 121 3.67 11.47 0.32
CA LEU A 121 4.39 11.99 -0.86
C LEU A 121 5.72 12.65 -0.46
N THR A 122 5.75 13.39 0.65
CA THR A 122 6.98 13.96 1.20
C THR A 122 7.97 12.87 1.60
N ALA A 123 7.51 11.78 2.21
CA ALA A 123 8.36 10.64 2.57
C ALA A 123 8.94 9.97 1.31
N ILE A 124 8.15 9.78 0.25
CA ILE A 124 8.62 9.20 -1.02
C ILE A 124 9.77 10.03 -1.59
N ASN A 125 9.60 11.36 -1.67
CA ASN A 125 10.63 12.25 -2.21
C ASN A 125 11.92 12.26 -1.36
N LYS A 126 11.81 12.08 -0.03
CA LYS A 126 12.98 11.93 0.84
C LYS A 126 13.75 10.63 0.58
N HIS A 127 13.05 9.56 0.19
CA HIS A 127 13.66 8.27 -0.09
C HIS A 127 14.19 8.15 -1.54
N GLY A 128 13.59 8.85 -2.51
CA GLY A 128 14.02 8.83 -3.91
C GLY A 128 15.24 9.71 -4.26
N ASN A 129 15.60 10.67 -3.41
CA ASN A 129 16.77 11.57 -3.60
C ASN A 129 18.09 11.01 -3.02
N LYS A 130 18.27 9.68 -3.00
CA LYS A 130 19.50 9.02 -2.54
C LYS A 130 20.16 8.21 -3.63
#